data_AF-A0A1H3DFG3-F1
#
_entry.id   AF-A0A1H3DFG3-F1
#
_cell.length_a   1.000
_cell.length_b   1.000
_cell.length_c   1.000
_cell.angle_alpha   90.00
_cell.angle_beta   90.00
_cell.angle_gamma   90.00
#
_symmetry.space_group_name_H-M   'P 1'
#
loop_
_entity.id
_entity.type
_entity.pdbx_description
1 polymer ?
#
loop_
_entity_poly.entity_id
_entity_poly.type
_entity_poly.pdbx_seq_one_letter_code
_entity_poly.pdbx_strand_id
1 'polypeptide(L)'
;MSDSTSYAASEALNDAIKAVTGDLTAAPATNQIDSWIGQLDLTGPGSQGEIALELKNLKDYISTNDSANIAHTLDALGQLTTKAADEDVAEDVSRKLRQLGQALTAASTSLPK
;
A
#
# COMPACT_ATOMS: atom_id res chain seq x y z
N MET A 1 7.69 -16.14 -19.89
CA MET A 1 6.41 -16.27 -19.19
C MET A 1 6.40 -15.20 -18.11
N SER A 2 5.97 -13.98 -18.46
CA SER A 2 6.12 -12.79 -17.58
C SER A 2 4.84 -11.95 -17.47
N ASP A 3 3.79 -12.26 -18.23
CA ASP A 3 2.57 -11.43 -18.29
C ASP A 3 1.61 -11.68 -17.12
N SER A 4 1.51 -12.92 -16.61
CA SER A 4 0.53 -13.25 -15.57
C SER A 4 0.84 -12.63 -14.21
N THR A 5 2.12 -12.49 -13.86
CA THR A 5 2.55 -11.92 -12.58
C THR A 5 2.38 -10.41 -12.55
N SER A 6 2.71 -9.73 -13.66
CA SER A 6 2.49 -8.29 -13.81
C SER A 6 1.00 -7.96 -13.71
N TYR A 7 0.14 -8.72 -14.40
CA TYR A 7 -1.30 -8.48 -14.41
C TYR A 7 -1.93 -8.61 -13.01
N ALA A 8 -1.56 -9.66 -12.26
CA ALA A 8 -2.03 -9.89 -10.89
C ALA A 8 -1.59 -8.78 -9.92
N ALA A 9 -0.32 -8.34 -10.00
CA ALA A 9 0.15 -7.19 -9.23
C ALA A 9 -0.60 -5.91 -9.61
N SER A 10 -0.95 -5.77 -10.89
CA SER A 10 -1.67 -4.63 -11.43
C SER A 10 -3.12 -4.52 -10.91
N GLU A 11 -3.82 -5.65 -10.74
CA GLU A 11 -5.18 -5.69 -10.16
C GLU A 11 -5.14 -5.46 -8.66
N ALA A 12 -4.16 -6.05 -7.96
CA ALA A 12 -3.90 -5.83 -6.55
C ALA A 12 -3.79 -4.33 -6.21
N LEU A 13 -2.99 -3.60 -7.00
CA LEU A 13 -2.78 -2.17 -6.84
C LEU A 13 -4.05 -1.35 -7.08
N ASN A 14 -4.90 -1.76 -8.02
CA ASN A 14 -6.17 -1.07 -8.28
C ASN A 14 -7.15 -1.22 -7.12
N ASP A 15 -7.26 -2.43 -6.57
CA ASP A 15 -8.10 -2.67 -5.39
C ASP A 15 -7.52 -1.97 -4.16
N ALA A 16 -6.20 -1.83 -4.11
CA ALA A 16 -5.54 -1.04 -3.09
C ALA A 16 -5.95 0.42 -3.10
N ILE A 17 -5.84 1.05 -4.26
CA ILE A 17 -6.23 2.44 -4.46
C ILE A 17 -7.69 2.65 -4.06
N LYS A 18 -8.60 1.76 -4.49
CA LYS A 18 -10.03 1.84 -4.12
C LYS A 18 -10.25 1.77 -2.61
N ALA A 19 -9.58 0.84 -1.92
CA ALA A 19 -9.69 0.69 -0.46
C ALA A 19 -9.24 1.96 0.27
N VAL A 20 -8.10 2.51 -0.15
CA VAL A 20 -7.48 3.71 0.45
C VAL A 20 -8.31 4.96 0.21
N THR A 21 -8.94 5.08 -0.96
CA THR A 21 -9.88 6.18 -1.25
C THR A 21 -11.26 6.01 -0.60
N GLY A 22 -11.55 4.84 -0.03
CA GLY A 22 -12.78 4.54 0.71
C GLY A 22 -12.60 4.72 2.23
N ASP A 23 -13.41 4.01 3.02
CA ASP A 23 -13.22 3.95 4.48
C ASP A 23 -12.21 2.86 4.85
N LEU A 24 -10.96 3.28 5.06
CA LEU A 24 -9.85 2.42 5.48
C LEU A 24 -10.05 1.76 6.86
N THR A 25 -11.01 2.23 7.66
CA THR A 25 -11.32 1.63 8.98
C THR A 25 -12.32 0.48 8.89
N ALA A 26 -12.91 0.25 7.73
CA ALA A 26 -13.82 -0.85 7.51
C ALA A 26 -13.06 -2.20 7.48
N ALA A 27 -13.63 -3.23 8.09
CA ALA A 27 -13.08 -4.60 8.13
C ALA A 27 -12.59 -5.21 6.79
N PRO A 28 -13.10 -4.82 5.59
CA PRO A 28 -12.52 -5.26 4.31
C PRO A 28 -11.06 -4.83 4.09
N ALA A 29 -10.60 -3.76 4.73
CA ALA A 29 -9.27 -3.19 4.52
C ALA A 29 -8.13 -4.13 4.96
N THR A 30 -8.31 -4.91 6.03
CA THR A 30 -7.27 -5.82 6.54
C THR A 30 -7.05 -7.04 5.63
N ASN A 31 -8.12 -7.58 5.04
CA ASN A 31 -8.02 -8.65 4.03
C ASN A 31 -7.36 -8.15 2.73
N GLN A 32 -7.55 -6.87 2.39
CA GLN A 32 -6.90 -6.27 1.23
C GLN A 32 -5.41 -6.04 1.48
N ILE A 33 -5.01 -5.62 2.69
CA ILE A 33 -3.60 -5.49 3.09
C ILE A 33 -2.89 -6.84 2.99
N ASP A 34 -3.51 -7.93 3.48
CA ASP A 34 -2.95 -9.29 3.35
C ASP A 34 -2.75 -9.69 1.87
N SER A 35 -3.68 -9.31 0.98
CA SER A 35 -3.54 -9.53 -0.47
C SER A 35 -2.37 -8.75 -1.07
N TRP A 36 -2.16 -7.48 -0.68
CA TRP A 36 -1.04 -6.69 -1.20
C TRP A 36 0.30 -7.26 -0.76
N ILE A 37 0.42 -7.69 0.51
CA ILE A 37 1.62 -8.35 1.03
C ILE A 37 1.93 -9.61 0.21
N GLY A 38 0.92 -10.41 -0.13
CA GLY A 38 1.10 -11.64 -0.91
C GLY A 38 1.40 -11.40 -2.40
N GLN A 39 0.86 -10.34 -3.00
CA GLN A 39 0.96 -10.09 -4.45
C GLN A 39 2.20 -9.27 -4.85
N LEU A 40 2.72 -8.44 -3.95
CA LEU A 40 3.86 -7.57 -4.24
C LEU A 40 5.23 -8.24 -4.00
N ASP A 41 5.25 -9.52 -3.59
CA ASP A 41 6.46 -10.27 -3.19
C ASP A 41 7.46 -9.38 -2.41
N LEU A 42 6.95 -8.71 -1.37
CA LEU A 42 7.68 -7.70 -0.60
C LEU A 42 8.75 -8.32 0.33
N THR A 43 9.24 -9.51 0.00
CA THR A 43 10.26 -10.24 0.76
C THR A 43 11.68 -9.80 0.41
N GLY A 44 11.84 -8.90 -0.58
CA GLY A 44 13.12 -8.36 -1.01
C GLY A 44 13.73 -7.29 -0.08
N PRO A 45 15.04 -7.05 -0.20
CA PRO A 45 15.74 -6.01 0.57
C PRO A 45 15.35 -4.59 0.10
N GLY A 46 15.57 -3.59 0.97
CA GLY A 46 15.32 -2.18 0.65
C GLY A 46 13.84 -1.78 0.81
N SER A 47 13.32 -1.00 -0.14
CA SER A 47 11.99 -0.39 -0.09
C SER A 47 10.88 -1.44 0.08
N GLN A 48 11.06 -2.65 -0.47
CA GLN A 48 10.09 -3.75 -0.36
C GLN A 48 9.90 -4.22 1.08
N GLY A 49 11.00 -4.46 1.81
CA GLY A 49 10.96 -4.85 3.21
C GLY A 49 10.37 -3.77 4.13
N GLU A 50 10.65 -2.49 3.85
CA GLU A 50 10.07 -1.35 4.57
C GLU A 50 8.56 -1.25 4.34
N ILE A 51 8.09 -1.41 3.09
CA ILE A 51 6.64 -1.44 2.76
C ILE A 51 5.96 -2.61 3.49
N ALA A 52 6.56 -3.80 3.49
CA ALA A 52 6.00 -4.96 4.18
C ALA A 52 5.85 -4.74 5.69
N LEU A 53 6.80 -4.05 6.32
CA LEU A 53 6.75 -3.71 7.72
C LEU A 53 5.61 -2.72 8.00
N GLU A 54 5.51 -1.65 7.21
CA GLU A 54 4.46 -0.66 7.42
C GLU A 54 3.06 -1.20 7.14
N LEU A 55 2.90 -2.14 6.19
CA LEU A 55 1.62 -2.81 5.98
C LEU A 55 1.19 -3.65 7.20
N LYS A 56 2.14 -4.28 7.90
CA LYS A 56 1.86 -4.99 9.16
C LYS A 56 1.47 -4.03 10.28
N ASN A 57 2.22 -2.93 10.43
CA ASN A 57 1.92 -1.88 11.39
C ASN A 57 0.51 -1.31 11.17
N LEU A 58 0.16 -1.01 9.92
CA LEU A 58 -1.16 -0.48 9.55
C LEU A 58 -2.28 -1.41 10.00
N LYS A 59 -2.13 -2.72 9.77
CA LYS A 59 -3.10 -3.74 10.19
C LYS A 59 -3.27 -3.75 11.70
N ASP A 60 -2.17 -3.69 12.46
CA ASP A 60 -2.21 -3.68 13.92
C ASP A 60 -2.87 -2.40 14.45
N TYR A 61 -2.57 -1.24 13.87
CA TYR A 61 -3.18 0.04 14.28
C TYR A 61 -4.67 0.14 13.92
N ILE A 62 -5.11 -0.42 12.79
CA ILE A 62 -6.53 -0.56 12.46
C ILE A 62 -7.22 -1.44 13.52
N SER A 63 -6.61 -2.55 13.92
CA SER A 63 -7.21 -3.46 14.92
C SER A 63 -7.38 -2.84 16.31
N THR A 64 -6.54 -1.85 16.62
CA THR A 64 -6.55 -1.12 17.91
C THR A 64 -7.24 0.24 17.82
N ASN A 65 -7.71 0.63 16.62
CA ASN A 65 -8.33 1.91 16.32
C ASN A 65 -7.44 3.13 16.69
N ASP A 66 -6.14 3.00 16.49
CA ASP A 66 -5.13 4.04 16.78
C ASP A 66 -4.98 5.00 15.59
N SER A 67 -5.88 5.98 15.49
CA SER A 67 -5.96 6.90 14.34
C SER A 67 -4.67 7.66 14.06
N ALA A 68 -3.91 8.04 15.09
CA ALA A 68 -2.65 8.77 14.94
C ALA A 68 -1.58 7.91 14.26
N ASN A 69 -1.43 6.66 14.70
CA ASN A 69 -0.47 5.74 14.11
C ASN A 69 -0.94 5.19 12.75
N ILE A 70 -2.25 5.07 12.52
CA ILE A 70 -2.81 4.79 11.17
C ILE A 70 -2.38 5.91 10.21
N ALA A 71 -2.60 7.18 10.56
CA ALA A 71 -2.20 8.30 9.71
C ALA A 71 -0.69 8.31 9.43
N HIS A 72 0.15 8.11 10.45
CA HIS A 72 1.59 8.06 10.27
C HIS A 72 2.02 6.94 9.32
N THR A 73 1.45 5.75 9.49
CA THR A 73 1.77 4.58 8.66
C THR A 73 1.32 4.77 7.21
N LEU A 74 0.16 5.38 6.98
CA LEU A 74 -0.32 5.70 5.63
C LEU A 74 0.61 6.71 4.92
N ASP A 75 1.12 7.72 5.62
CA ASP A 75 2.08 8.65 5.03
C ASP A 75 3.41 7.95 4.68
N ALA A 76 3.93 7.13 5.59
CA ALA A 76 5.15 6.34 5.37
C ALA A 76 4.99 5.39 4.17
N LEU A 77 3.89 4.65 4.10
CA LEU A 77 3.57 3.79 2.95
C LEU A 77 3.47 4.60 1.66
N GLY A 78 2.90 5.80 1.70
CA GLY A 78 2.79 6.69 0.54
C GLY A 78 4.15 7.10 -0.03
N GLN A 79 5.09 7.44 0.86
CA GLN A 79 6.45 7.80 0.49
C GLN A 79 7.23 6.58 -0.04
N LEU A 80 7.15 5.44 0.65
CA LEU A 80 7.86 4.22 0.27
C LEU A 80 7.38 3.66 -1.07
N THR A 81 6.06 3.63 -1.33
CA THR A 81 5.52 3.18 -2.62
C THR A 81 5.84 4.14 -3.76
N THR A 82 5.88 5.46 -3.50
CA THR A 82 6.34 6.43 -4.50
C THR A 82 7.82 6.22 -4.84
N LYS A 83 8.66 5.97 -3.83
CA LYS A 83 10.09 5.66 -4.02
C LYS A 83 10.29 4.35 -4.78
N ALA A 84 9.51 3.31 -4.48
CA ALA A 84 9.55 2.04 -5.20
C ALA A 84 9.17 2.20 -6.68
N ALA A 85 8.35 3.20 -7.02
CA ALA A 85 8.04 3.53 -8.41
C ALA A 85 9.23 4.10 -9.20
N ASP A 86 10.26 4.59 -8.52
CA ASP A 86 11.50 5.09 -9.13
C ASP A 86 12.55 3.98 -9.31
N GLU A 87 12.27 2.74 -8.86
CA GLU A 87 13.12 1.56 -9.07
C GLU A 87 12.97 0.97 -10.48
N ASP A 88 13.81 -0.01 -10.85
CA ASP A 88 13.80 -0.68 -12.15
C ASP A 88 12.59 -1.63 -12.28
N VAL A 89 11.41 -1.04 -12.48
CA VAL A 89 10.13 -1.72 -12.68
C VAL A 89 9.51 -1.33 -14.02
N ALA A 90 8.56 -2.12 -14.51
CA ALA A 90 7.82 -1.78 -15.73
C ALA A 90 7.04 -0.45 -15.58
N GLU A 91 6.95 0.34 -16.65
CA GLU A 91 6.35 1.69 -16.65
C GLU A 91 4.87 1.71 -16.18
N ASP A 92 4.11 0.66 -16.50
CA ASP A 92 2.73 0.52 -16.02
C ASP A 92 2.68 0.24 -14.50
N VAL A 93 3.62 -0.55 -13.98
CA VAL A 93 3.80 -0.80 -12.54
C VAL A 93 4.24 0.49 -11.83
N SER A 94 5.23 1.22 -12.37
CA SER A 94 5.69 2.50 -11.82
C SER A 94 4.54 3.50 -11.68
N ARG A 95 3.74 3.69 -12.73
CA ARG A 95 2.58 4.60 -12.69
C ARG A 95 1.57 4.20 -11.60
N LYS A 96 1.28 2.91 -11.46
CA LYS A 96 0.36 2.40 -10.42
C LYS A 96 0.93 2.60 -9.02
N LEU A 97 2.22 2.38 -8.81
CA LEU A 97 2.90 2.61 -7.53
C LEU A 97 2.85 4.10 -7.13
N ARG A 98 3.06 5.03 -8.08
CA ARG A 98 2.90 6.47 -7.80
C ARG A 98 1.45 6.85 -7.44
N GLN A 99 0.47 6.29 -8.14
CA GLN A 99 -0.95 6.51 -7.85
C GLN A 99 -1.33 6.00 -6.46
N LEU A 100 -0.85 4.80 -6.10
CA LEU A 100 -1.02 4.24 -4.77
C LEU A 100 -0.36 5.14 -3.71
N GLY A 101 0.88 5.56 -3.94
CA GLY A 101 1.61 6.43 -3.02
C GLY A 101 0.88 7.74 -2.74
N GLN A 102 0.38 8.39 -3.79
CA GLN A 102 -0.44 9.61 -3.67
C GLN A 102 -1.74 9.37 -2.90
N ALA A 103 -2.43 8.26 -3.16
CA ALA A 103 -3.67 7.91 -2.46
C ALA A 103 -3.42 7.69 -0.95
N LEU A 104 -2.34 7.00 -0.60
CA LEU A 104 -1.95 6.72 0.79
C LEU A 104 -1.60 8.00 1.55
N THR A 105 -0.78 8.88 0.95
CA THR A 105 -0.48 10.18 1.55
C THR A 105 -1.74 11.04 1.67
N ALA A 106 -2.65 11.04 0.68
CA ALA A 106 -3.91 11.76 0.80
C ALA A 106 -4.77 11.22 1.95
N ALA A 107 -4.90 9.89 2.06
CA ALA A 107 -5.66 9.24 3.13
C ALA A 107 -5.10 9.57 4.53
N SER A 108 -3.77 9.64 4.67
CA SER A 108 -3.12 10.04 5.93
C SER A 108 -3.58 11.42 6.42
N THR A 109 -3.88 12.33 5.49
CA THR A 109 -4.28 13.72 5.80
C THR A 109 -5.79 13.89 5.99
N SER A 110 -6.59 12.94 5.54
CA SER A 110 -8.06 12.98 5.65
C SER A 110 -8.60 12.36 6.94
N LEU A 111 -7.75 11.65 7.69
CA LEU A 111 -8.17 11.06 8.96
C LEU A 111 -8.44 12.14 10.01
N PRO A 112 -9.51 12.00 10.83
CA PRO A 112 -9.74 12.91 11.94
C PRO A 112 -8.58 12.83 12.94
N LYS A 113 -8.02 13.99 13.27
CA LYS A 113 -6.96 14.14 14.27
C LYS A 113 -7.48 13.99 15.68
#